data_AF-R9IVH7-F1
#
_entry.id   AF-R9IVH7-F1
#
_cell.length_a   1.000
_cell.length_b   1.000
_cell.length_c   1.000
_cell.angle_alpha   90.00
_cell.angle_beta   90.00
_cell.angle_gamma   90.00
#
_symmetry.space_group_name_H-M   'P 1'
#
loop_
_entity.id
_entity.type
_entity.pdbx_description
1 polymer ?
#
loop_
_entity_poly.entity_id
_entity_poly.type
_entity_poly.pdbx_seq_one_letter_code
_entity_poly.pdbx_strand_id
1 'polypeptide(L)'
;MGISRYNSEGYSDPTSHAALSGIRKEERAAKRTYRPLVYICSPFAGDRSGNTQKARRYSRFAVKNGAIPIAPHLLFPQFLDDGKPAERAIGMFMGMVLLGKCEQLWVFGGTISTGMAAEIEKAEKRDMPIRYFTENCEEVCKL
;
A
#
# COMPACT_ATOMS: atom_id res chain seq x y z
N MET A 1 -15.36 -25.25 -7.44
CA MET A 1 -16.32 -26.31 -7.06
C MET A 1 -16.65 -26.23 -5.57
N GLY A 2 -17.94 -26.26 -5.21
CA GLY A 2 -18.44 -26.20 -3.82
C GLY A 2 -18.33 -27.55 -3.10
N ILE A 3 -18.43 -27.55 -1.77
CA ILE A 3 -18.53 -28.78 -0.98
C ILE A 3 -19.98 -29.29 -1.09
N SER A 4 -20.17 -30.54 -1.49
CA SER A 4 -21.50 -31.16 -1.61
C SER A 4 -22.18 -31.27 -0.23
N ARG A 5 -23.52 -31.22 -0.20
CA ARG A 5 -24.33 -31.58 0.99
C ARG A 5 -24.64 -33.08 1.08
N TYR A 6 -24.24 -33.84 0.07
CA TYR A 6 -24.47 -35.28 -0.04
C TYR A 6 -23.14 -36.03 -0.05
N ASN A 7 -23.11 -37.19 0.60
CA ASN A 7 -21.95 -38.08 0.58
C ASN A 7 -21.82 -38.81 -0.78
N SER A 8 -20.82 -39.69 -0.91
CA SER A 8 -20.55 -40.45 -2.16
C SER A 8 -21.69 -41.39 -2.58
N GLU A 9 -22.57 -41.75 -1.65
CA GLU A 9 -23.74 -42.60 -1.90
C GLU A 9 -25.01 -41.79 -2.18
N GLY A 10 -24.94 -40.46 -2.15
CA GLY A 10 -26.07 -39.57 -2.41
C GLY A 10 -26.97 -39.29 -1.20
N TYR A 11 -26.61 -39.77 0.00
CA TYR A 11 -27.35 -39.45 1.22
C TYR A 11 -26.98 -38.06 1.74
N SER A 12 -27.98 -37.36 2.31
CA SER A 12 -27.77 -36.06 2.94
C SER A 12 -26.81 -36.20 4.12
N ASP A 13 -25.69 -35.51 4.05
CA ASP A 13 -24.66 -35.49 5.09
C ASP A 13 -24.39 -34.03 5.53
N PRO A 14 -25.29 -33.45 6.35
CA PRO A 14 -25.16 -32.07 6.79
C PRO A 14 -23.96 -31.88 7.71
N THR A 15 -23.54 -32.90 8.45
CA THR A 15 -22.44 -32.85 9.41
C THR A 15 -21.11 -32.73 8.70
N SER A 16 -20.81 -33.63 7.75
CA SER A 16 -19.56 -33.55 6.97
C SER A 16 -19.51 -32.28 6.13
N HIS A 17 -20.64 -31.87 5.55
CA HIS A 17 -20.73 -30.61 4.82
C HIS A 17 -20.40 -29.41 5.69
N ALA A 18 -20.98 -29.32 6.90
CA ALA A 18 -20.74 -28.22 7.83
C ALA A 18 -19.29 -28.18 8.31
N ALA A 19 -18.72 -29.34 8.68
CA ALA A 19 -17.34 -29.44 9.13
C ALA A 19 -16.35 -29.00 8.02
N LEU A 20 -16.47 -29.58 6.83
CA LEU A 20 -15.60 -29.24 5.70
C LEU A 20 -15.78 -27.78 5.24
N SER A 21 -17.00 -27.25 5.31
CA SER A 21 -17.27 -25.84 4.97
C SER A 21 -16.69 -24.88 5.99
N GLY A 22 -16.71 -25.25 7.28
CA GLY A 22 -16.05 -24.53 8.37
C GLY A 22 -14.55 -24.45 8.16
N ILE A 23 -13.89 -25.60 7.96
CA ILE A 23 -12.45 -25.68 7.67
C ILE A 23 -12.10 -24.86 6.43
N ARG A 24 -12.85 -24.98 5.34
CA ARG A 24 -12.60 -24.20 4.11
C ARG A 24 -12.79 -22.69 4.32
N LYS A 25 -13.72 -22.27 5.18
CA LYS A 25 -13.96 -20.86 5.52
C LYS A 25 -12.82 -20.32 6.37
N GLU A 26 -12.34 -21.09 7.34
CA GLU A 26 -11.17 -20.77 8.18
C GLU A 26 -9.90 -20.74 7.35
N GLU A 27 -9.66 -21.74 6.51
CA GLU A 27 -8.55 -21.73 5.56
C GLU A 27 -8.61 -20.51 4.63
N ARG A 28 -9.79 -20.15 4.12
CA ARG A 28 -9.96 -18.97 3.26
C ARG A 28 -9.75 -17.66 4.02
N ALA A 29 -10.12 -17.61 5.29
CA ALA A 29 -9.86 -16.47 6.17
C ALA A 29 -8.36 -16.37 6.51
N ALA A 30 -7.71 -17.49 6.82
CA ALA A 30 -6.26 -17.57 7.04
C ALA A 30 -5.46 -17.30 5.75
N LYS A 31 -6.00 -17.68 4.58
CA LYS A 31 -5.46 -17.37 3.24
C LYS A 31 -5.84 -15.98 2.74
N ARG A 32 -6.66 -15.19 3.44
CA ARG A 32 -6.67 -13.74 3.21
C ARG A 32 -5.35 -13.23 3.76
N THR A 33 -4.31 -13.33 2.94
CA THR A 33 -2.99 -12.76 3.23
C THR A 33 -3.22 -11.31 3.62
N TYR A 34 -3.05 -11.00 4.90
CA TYR A 34 -3.13 -9.63 5.39
C TYR A 34 -2.19 -8.78 4.55
N ARG A 35 -2.70 -7.64 4.05
CA ARG A 35 -1.92 -6.71 3.23
C ARG A 35 -1.97 -5.34 3.86
N PRO A 36 -0.88 -4.85 4.47
CA PRO A 36 -0.88 -3.54 5.09
C PRO A 36 -1.09 -2.45 4.04
N LEU A 37 -1.82 -1.41 4.40
CA LEU A 37 -1.88 -0.20 3.59
C LEU A 37 -0.58 0.60 3.76
N VAL A 38 0.16 0.81 2.67
CA VAL A 38 1.48 1.46 2.71
C VAL A 38 1.48 2.73 1.89
N TYR A 39 1.98 3.81 2.48
CA TYR A 39 2.18 5.07 1.78
C TYR A 39 3.51 5.05 1.05
N ILE A 40 3.49 5.33 -0.26
CA ILE A 40 4.70 5.41 -1.09
C ILE A 40 5.18 6.86 -1.09
N CYS A 41 6.32 7.08 -0.44
CA CYS A 41 7.00 8.36 -0.35
C CYS A 41 8.19 8.35 -1.30
N SER A 42 8.14 9.18 -2.35
CA SER A 42 9.22 9.28 -3.34
C SER A 42 9.25 10.68 -3.97
N PRO A 43 10.37 11.10 -4.56
CA PRO A 43 10.42 12.37 -5.29
C PRO A 43 9.36 12.42 -6.39
N PHE A 44 8.72 13.58 -6.55
CA PHE A 44 7.76 13.83 -7.63
C PHE A 44 8.07 15.08 -8.43
N ALA A 45 8.39 16.19 -7.75
CA ALA A 45 8.84 17.43 -8.38
C ALA A 45 10.17 17.26 -9.15
N GLY A 46 10.47 18.18 -10.08
CA GLY A 46 11.61 18.08 -10.98
C GLY A 46 11.26 17.28 -12.23
N ASP A 47 11.92 16.14 -12.47
CA ASP A 47 11.60 15.22 -13.57
C ASP A 47 10.29 14.46 -13.31
N ARG A 48 9.16 15.14 -13.55
CA ARG A 48 7.82 14.58 -13.34
C ARG A 48 7.59 13.28 -14.13
N SER A 49 8.13 13.17 -15.34
CA SER A 49 7.94 11.98 -16.18
C SER A 49 8.69 10.78 -15.60
N GLY A 50 9.98 10.94 -15.31
CA GLY A 50 10.79 9.88 -14.70
C GLY A 50 10.29 9.50 -13.30
N ASN A 51 9.94 10.49 -12.48
CA ASN A 51 9.41 10.25 -11.14
C ASN A 51 8.05 9.54 -11.15
N THR A 52 7.18 9.85 -12.12
CA THR A 52 5.91 9.11 -12.32
C THR A 52 6.17 7.63 -12.62
N GLN A 53 7.16 7.33 -13.48
CA GLN A 53 7.52 5.94 -13.79
C GLN A 53 8.13 5.23 -12.58
N LYS A 54 9.01 5.90 -11.84
CA LYS A 54 9.59 5.39 -10.59
C LYS A 54 8.51 5.08 -9.55
N ALA A 55 7.59 6.01 -9.28
CA ALA A 55 6.46 5.81 -8.36
C ALA A 55 5.55 4.64 -8.74
N ARG A 56 5.27 4.44 -10.03
CA ARG A 56 4.54 3.26 -10.53
C ARG A 56 5.31 1.97 -10.26
N ARG A 57 6.63 1.96 -10.49
CA ARG A 57 7.51 0.83 -10.18
C ARG A 57 7.50 0.50 -8.68
N TYR A 58 7.63 1.51 -7.82
CA TYR A 58 7.59 1.34 -6.37
C TYR A 58 6.24 0.79 -5.88
N SER A 59 5.14 1.31 -6.43
CA SER A 59 3.81 0.78 -6.17
C SER A 59 3.68 -0.68 -6.59
N ARG A 60 4.20 -1.05 -7.77
CA ARG A 60 4.22 -2.45 -8.23
C ARG A 60 5.08 -3.33 -7.32
N PHE A 61 6.20 -2.83 -6.84
CA PHE A 61 7.05 -3.51 -5.86
C PHE A 61 6.30 -3.76 -4.54
N ALA A 62 5.59 -2.77 -4.00
CA ALA A 62 4.77 -2.95 -2.80
C ALA A 62 3.69 -4.04 -2.97
N VAL A 63 2.99 -4.06 -4.11
CA VAL A 63 2.01 -5.12 -4.42
C VAL A 63 2.66 -6.51 -4.45
N LYS A 64 3.85 -6.63 -5.03
CA LYS A 64 4.60 -7.90 -5.07
C LYS A 64 5.02 -8.35 -3.67
N ASN A 65 5.31 -7.41 -2.77
CA ASN A 65 5.68 -7.65 -1.37
C ASN A 65 4.46 -7.73 -0.43
N GLY A 66 3.27 -7.98 -0.96
CA GLY A 66 2.08 -8.22 -0.15
C GLY A 66 1.47 -6.98 0.49
N ALA A 67 1.82 -5.77 0.05
CA ALA A 67 1.25 -4.52 0.55
C ALA A 67 0.23 -3.90 -0.42
N ILE A 68 -0.59 -2.97 0.07
CA ILE A 68 -1.51 -2.14 -0.74
C ILE A 68 -0.90 -0.73 -0.83
N PRO A 69 -0.35 -0.31 -1.98
CA PRO A 69 0.29 0.99 -2.09
C PRO A 69 -0.71 2.14 -2.27
N ILE A 70 -0.41 3.27 -1.63
CA ILE A 70 -1.01 4.58 -1.89
C ILE A 70 0.12 5.53 -2.28
N ALA A 71 0.08 6.03 -3.52
CA ALA A 71 1.02 7.02 -4.06
C ALA A 71 0.23 8.25 -4.53
N PRO A 72 -0.12 9.20 -3.64
CA PRO A 72 -1.05 10.28 -3.98
C PRO A 72 -0.55 11.17 -5.12
N HIS A 73 0.77 11.29 -5.27
CA HIS A 73 1.40 12.04 -6.36
C HIS A 73 1.22 11.39 -7.75
N LEU A 74 0.67 10.18 -7.87
CA LEU A 74 0.20 9.64 -9.15
C LEU A 74 -1.26 10.01 -9.46
N LEU A 75 -2.04 10.35 -8.44
CA LEU A 75 -3.47 10.60 -8.53
C LEU A 75 -3.79 12.09 -8.56
N PHE A 76 -3.27 12.85 -7.61
CA PHE A 76 -3.61 14.26 -7.42
C PHE A 76 -3.27 15.14 -8.63
N PRO A 77 -2.14 14.96 -9.33
CA PRO A 77 -1.83 15.76 -10.53
C PRO A 77 -2.84 15.63 -11.67
N GLN A 78 -3.76 14.66 -11.61
CA GLN A 78 -4.83 14.51 -12.60
C GLN A 78 -5.96 15.52 -12.41
N PHE A 79 -6.04 16.17 -11.24
CA PHE A 79 -7.08 17.16 -10.92
C PHE A 79 -6.60 18.34 -10.07
N LEU A 80 -5.31 18.39 -9.71
CA LEU A 80 -4.64 19.51 -9.05
C LEU A 80 -3.36 19.87 -9.82
N ASP A 81 -3.06 21.15 -9.91
CA ASP A 81 -1.82 21.69 -10.46
C ASP A 81 -0.81 21.99 -9.36
N ASP A 82 0.16 21.09 -9.21
CA ASP A 82 1.27 21.22 -8.26
C ASP A 82 2.17 22.45 -8.54
N GLY A 83 2.08 23.07 -9.72
CA GLY A 83 2.72 24.34 -10.04
C GLY A 83 2.06 25.55 -9.38
N LYS A 84 0.81 25.44 -8.94
CA LYS A 84 0.09 26.51 -8.23
C LYS A 84 0.20 26.31 -6.72
N PRO A 85 0.74 27.27 -5.96
CA PRO A 85 0.96 27.12 -4.52
C PRO A 85 -0.28 26.72 -3.71
N ALA A 86 -1.45 27.28 -4.06
CA ALA A 86 -2.71 26.99 -3.38
C ALA A 86 -3.18 25.54 -3.61
N GLU A 87 -3.15 25.06 -4.85
CA GLU A 87 -3.53 23.67 -5.18
C GLU A 87 -2.50 22.67 -4.65
N ARG A 88 -1.21 23.02 -4.67
CA ARG A 88 -0.15 22.24 -4.03
C ARG A 88 -0.39 22.07 -2.53
N ALA A 89 -0.77 23.13 -1.82
CA ALA A 89 -1.08 23.05 -0.39
C ALA A 89 -2.26 22.10 -0.11
N ILE A 90 -3.30 22.13 -0.95
CA ILE A 90 -4.42 21.19 -0.89
C ILE A 90 -3.94 19.75 -1.10
N GLY A 91 -3.12 19.50 -2.13
CA GLY A 91 -2.55 18.19 -2.41
C GLY A 91 -1.70 17.65 -1.27
N MET A 92 -0.85 18.48 -0.67
CA MET A 92 -0.05 18.10 0.51
C MET A 92 -0.95 17.74 1.70
N PHE A 93 -1.98 18.55 1.99
CA PHE A 93 -2.92 18.26 3.07
C PHE A 93 -3.64 16.92 2.85
N MET A 94 -4.18 16.69 1.65
CA MET A 94 -4.83 15.43 1.28
C MET A 94 -3.87 14.24 1.43
N GLY A 95 -2.59 14.42 1.03
CA GLY A 95 -1.54 13.42 1.18
C GLY A 95 -1.32 13.05 2.66
N MET A 96 -1.22 14.04 3.54
CA MET A 96 -1.08 13.82 4.99
C MET A 96 -2.28 13.10 5.61
N VAL A 97 -3.50 13.38 5.13
CA VAL A 97 -4.71 12.67 5.58
C VAL A 97 -4.67 11.20 5.15
N LEU A 98 -4.24 10.91 3.91
CA LEU A 98 -4.09 9.54 3.40
C LEU A 98 -2.97 8.79 4.13
N LEU A 99 -1.83 9.44 4.36
CA LEU A 99 -0.76 8.92 5.22
C LEU A 99 -1.32 8.59 6.61
N GLY A 100 -2.21 9.44 7.13
CA GLY A 100 -2.99 9.22 8.35
C GLY A 100 -3.70 7.86 8.43
N LYS A 101 -4.08 7.29 7.28
CA LYS A 101 -4.81 6.01 7.17
C LYS A 101 -3.91 4.82 6.83
N CYS A 102 -2.67 5.06 6.45
CA CYS A 102 -1.70 3.99 6.17
C CYS A 102 -1.12 3.43 7.47
N GLU A 103 -0.69 2.18 7.39
CA GLU A 103 -0.04 1.46 8.50
C GLU A 103 1.48 1.61 8.46
N GLN A 104 2.06 1.87 7.29
CA GLN A 104 3.50 2.02 7.10
C GLN A 104 3.81 3.12 6.08
N LEU A 105 4.99 3.71 6.20
CA LEU A 105 5.57 4.63 5.22
C LEU A 105 6.76 3.95 4.55
N TRP A 106 6.75 3.85 3.22
CA TRP A 106 7.86 3.31 2.45
C TRP A 106 8.51 4.44 1.65
N VAL A 107 9.74 4.78 2.00
CA VAL A 107 10.50 5.89 1.44
C VAL A 107 11.44 5.35 0.36
N PHE A 108 11.40 5.90 -0.84
CA PHE A 108 12.22 5.49 -1.97
C PHE A 108 13.09 6.61 -2.50
N GLY A 109 14.34 6.26 -2.84
CA GLY A 109 15.27 7.11 -3.57
C GLY A 109 16.47 7.55 -2.75
N GLY A 110 17.45 8.18 -3.43
CA GLY A 110 18.69 8.65 -2.81
C GLY A 110 18.64 10.07 -2.24
N THR A 111 17.53 10.79 -2.42
CA THR A 111 17.34 12.16 -1.94
C THR A 111 16.00 12.32 -1.25
N ILE A 112 15.97 13.12 -0.18
CA ILE A 112 14.75 13.46 0.54
C ILE A 112 14.34 14.87 0.15
N SER A 113 13.23 15.00 -0.58
CA SER A 113 12.65 16.30 -0.90
C SER A 113 11.94 16.91 0.31
N THR A 114 11.64 18.21 0.26
CA THR A 114 10.88 18.90 1.31
C THR A 114 9.50 18.28 1.58
N GLY A 115 8.81 17.83 0.52
CA GLY A 115 7.54 17.12 0.65
C GLY A 115 7.68 15.77 1.35
N MET A 116 8.72 15.01 0.99
CA MET A 116 9.03 13.73 1.63
C MET A 116 9.41 13.91 3.10
N ALA A 117 10.22 14.93 3.43
CA ALA A 117 10.61 15.23 4.80
C ALA A 117 9.38 15.46 5.69
N ALA A 118 8.38 16.19 5.21
CA ALA A 118 7.14 16.41 5.93
C ALA A 118 6.32 15.11 6.13
N GLU A 119 6.30 14.21 5.14
CA GLU A 119 5.64 12.91 5.25
C GLU A 119 6.35 12.00 6.26
N ILE A 120 7.68 11.98 6.23
CA ILE A 120 8.53 11.24 7.18
C ILE A 120 8.32 11.76 8.59
N GLU A 121 8.41 13.07 8.80
CA GLU A 121 8.17 13.69 10.11
C GLU A 121 6.77 13.35 10.66
N LYS A 122 5.75 13.33 9.80
CA LYS A 122 4.40 12.95 10.18
C LYS A 122 4.30 11.46 10.57
N ALA A 123 5.01 10.58 9.88
CA ALA A 123 5.06 9.16 10.20
C ALA A 123 5.82 8.90 11.51
N GLU A 124 6.96 9.57 11.72
CA GLU A 124 7.75 9.51 12.97
C GLU A 124 6.90 9.96 14.16
N LYS A 125 6.20 11.09 14.05
CA LYS A 125 5.28 11.59 15.10
C LYS A 125 4.12 10.66 15.45
N ARG A 126 3.87 9.63 14.65
CA ARG A 126 2.80 8.65 14.86
C ARG A 126 3.32 7.26 15.22
N ASP A 127 4.63 7.13 15.47
CA ASP A 127 5.29 5.84 15.69
C ASP A 127 4.99 4.83 14.55
N MET A 128 4.79 5.35 13.34
CA MET A 128 4.49 4.53 12.17
C MET A 128 5.77 3.84 11.71
N PRO A 129 5.74 2.54 11.38
CA PRO A 129 6.87 1.87 10.75
C PRO A 129 7.29 2.57 9.45
N ILE A 130 8.56 3.00 9.39
CA ILE A 130 9.17 3.62 8.21
C ILE A 130 10.23 2.68 7.66
N ARG A 131 10.12 2.35 6.36
CA ARG A 131 11.08 1.51 5.64
C ARG A 131 11.72 2.33 4.52
N TYR A 132 13.05 2.23 4.40
CA TYR A 132 13.81 2.99 3.42
C TYR A 132 14.31 2.05 2.32
N PHE A 133 14.19 2.50 1.08
CA PHE A 133 14.57 1.75 -0.09
C PHE A 133 15.39 2.60 -1.06
N THR A 134 16.36 1.97 -1.72
CA THR A 134 17.08 2.59 -2.84
C THR A 134 16.16 2.77 -4.04
N GLU A 135 16.62 3.46 -5.09
CA GLU A 135 15.88 3.54 -6.35
C GLU A 135 15.62 2.16 -6.97
N ASN A 136 16.44 1.16 -6.66
CA ASN A 136 16.31 -0.21 -7.16
C ASN A 136 15.39 -1.09 -6.28
N CYS A 137 14.69 -0.49 -5.30
CA CYS A 137 13.82 -1.19 -4.35
C CYS A 137 14.57 -2.15 -3.41
N GLU A 138 15.85 -1.89 -3.15
CA GLU A 138 16.63 -2.61 -2.15
C GLU A 138 16.43 -1.93 -0.80
N GLU A 139 16.05 -2.69 0.23
CA GLU A 139 15.85 -2.15 1.56
C GLU A 139 17.18 -1.80 2.22
N VAL A 140 17.25 -0.62 2.83
CA VAL A 140 18.43 -0.12 3.52
C VAL A 140 18.08 0.31 4.94
N CYS A 141 19.01 0.11 5.88
CA CYS A 141 18.89 0.71 7.19
C CYS A 141 19.07 2.22 7.08
N LYS A 142 18.27 2.97 7.82
CA LYS A 142 18.47 4.41 8.03
C LYS A 142 19.89 4.57 8.62
N LEU A 143 20.76 5.34 7.94
CA LEU A 143 22.03 5.79 8.52
C LEU A 143 21.77 6.73 9.70
#